data_AF-A0A7V2AUQ0-F1
#
_entry.id   AF-A0A7V2AUQ0-F1
#
_cell.length_a   1.000
_cell.length_b   1.000
_cell.length_c   1.000
_cell.angle_alpha   90.00
_cell.angle_beta   90.00
_cell.angle_gamma   90.00
#
_symmetry.space_group_name_H-M   'P 1'
#
loop_
_entity.id
_entity.type
_entity.pdbx_description
1 polymer ?
#
loop_
_entity_poly.entity_id
_entity_poly.type
_entity_poly.pdbx_seq_one_letter_code
_entity_poly.pdbx_strand_id
1 'polypeptide(L)'
;MMFVLFQSALVLASCLYGDLRAAAADSVCCHFLGDAGIELRGDYILSGTMPVTFCGMQRGDRFRMTLEGPGVERRIGNLEIDPSGRVSVSGLRLGAALRNAILPGSGSCHTDRRAAGWVDRLSLAASLYLLYLEDREFRDLEDDHDLLLERLAGAELLETRQMLELAAHETALEANVQNDHRKRLALFSAAIYGLQVIDPFLLSPPPRSSVEGGGSIIRTKTAESSRPKAFILSLLHPGRGQFYQGKTVRGMLFSALTAASGLAALEFHNRYDVEANRYEILVGRFEASESLSEKELLAREADIQWDEVEDARAERNAAYIITAGLWGWSLIDTLWRNDGGGGESRYSFEWSPVSGAIVRRF
;
A
#
# COMPACT_ATOMS: atom_id res chain seq x y z
N MET A 1 -35.89 9.52 15.36
CA MET A 1 -35.26 10.71 15.98
C MET A 1 -35.57 10.72 17.49
N MET A 2 -34.96 9.82 18.29
CA MET A 2 -35.06 9.85 19.77
C MET A 2 -34.14 8.82 20.48
N PHE A 3 -32.86 8.71 20.11
CA PHE A 3 -31.94 7.71 20.73
C PHE A 3 -30.46 8.14 20.77
N VAL A 4 -30.15 9.41 21.05
CA VAL A 4 -28.75 9.91 21.04
C VAL A 4 -28.32 10.65 22.34
N LEU A 5 -29.16 10.76 23.37
CA LEU A 5 -28.85 11.65 24.52
C LEU A 5 -28.39 11.00 25.84
N PHE A 6 -28.10 9.70 25.89
CA PHE A 6 -27.79 9.03 27.18
C PHE A 6 -26.34 8.57 27.42
N GLN A 7 -25.39 8.83 26.50
CA GLN A 7 -23.98 8.42 26.69
C GLN A 7 -23.04 9.54 27.18
N SER A 8 -23.49 10.80 27.24
CA SER A 8 -22.58 11.93 27.51
C SER A 8 -22.35 12.24 28.99
N ALA A 9 -23.07 11.60 29.92
CA ALA A 9 -23.00 11.92 31.35
C ALA A 9 -22.05 11.02 32.18
N LEU A 10 -21.63 9.86 31.66
CA LEU A 10 -20.81 8.90 32.43
C LEU A 10 -19.28 9.07 32.25
N VAL A 11 -18.83 9.96 31.36
CA VAL A 11 -17.39 10.19 31.07
C VAL A 11 -16.79 11.29 31.96
N LEU A 12 -17.61 12.05 32.71
CA LEU A 12 -17.14 13.18 33.51
C LEU A 12 -16.71 12.83 34.95
N ALA A 13 -16.91 11.60 35.42
CA ALA A 13 -16.57 11.21 36.80
C ALA A 13 -15.22 10.48 36.94
N SER A 14 -14.58 10.08 35.84
CA SER A 14 -13.34 9.28 35.87
C SER A 14 -12.04 10.12 35.82
N CYS A 15 -12.14 11.45 35.65
CA CYS A 15 -10.98 12.31 35.42
C CYS A 15 -10.39 12.95 36.70
N LEU A 16 -10.87 12.61 37.90
CA LEU A 16 -10.45 13.26 39.15
C LEU A 16 -9.73 12.34 40.16
N TYR A 17 -9.55 11.06 39.86
CA TYR A 17 -8.60 10.20 40.57
C TYR A 17 -7.27 10.14 39.82
N GLY A 18 -6.64 11.30 39.66
CA GLY A 18 -5.20 11.34 39.44
C GLY A 18 -4.55 11.00 40.77
N ASP A 19 -4.24 9.72 40.99
CA ASP A 19 -3.35 9.30 42.07
C ASP A 19 -2.07 10.15 41.96
N LEU A 20 -1.92 11.09 42.88
CA LEU A 20 -0.64 11.71 43.21
C LEU A 20 0.24 10.61 43.79
N ARG A 21 0.76 9.74 42.91
CA ARG A 21 1.75 8.72 43.25
C ARG A 21 2.91 9.43 43.93
N ALA A 22 3.23 9.01 45.15
CA ALA A 22 4.34 9.49 45.94
C ALA A 22 5.65 9.31 45.14
N ALA A 23 6.06 10.37 44.46
CA ALA A 23 7.14 10.41 43.48
C ALA A 23 8.44 10.86 44.16
N ALA A 24 9.22 9.92 44.70
CA ALA A 24 10.60 10.24 45.09
C ALA A 24 11.57 9.05 45.15
N ALA A 25 11.14 7.84 45.53
CA ALA A 25 12.08 6.76 45.84
C ALA A 25 12.50 5.87 44.65
N ASP A 26 11.74 5.83 43.56
CA ASP A 26 11.96 4.89 42.44
C ASP A 26 12.20 5.56 41.07
N SER A 27 12.54 6.85 41.05
CA SER A 27 12.84 7.55 39.79
C SER A 27 14.21 7.16 39.22
N VAL A 28 14.24 6.73 37.97
CA VAL A 28 15.45 6.45 37.19
C VAL A 28 15.76 7.65 36.29
N CYS A 29 17.03 8.02 36.19
CA CYS A 29 17.53 8.95 35.18
C CYS A 29 18.23 8.17 34.06
N CYS A 30 17.88 8.47 32.81
CA CYS A 30 18.54 7.94 31.63
C CYS A 30 19.26 9.06 30.88
N HIS A 31 20.54 8.85 30.62
CA HIS A 31 21.43 9.72 29.88
C HIS A 31 21.55 9.21 28.44
N PHE A 32 21.05 10.00 27.49
CA PHE A 32 21.11 9.69 26.06
C PHE A 32 22.26 10.44 25.41
N LEU A 33 23.13 9.69 24.74
CA LEU A 33 24.30 10.21 24.03
C LEU A 33 24.15 9.93 22.52
N GLY A 34 24.41 10.94 21.70
CA GLY A 34 24.31 10.86 20.23
C GLY A 34 24.13 12.26 19.62
N ASP A 35 23.88 12.29 18.30
CA ASP A 35 23.88 13.54 17.50
C ASP A 35 22.50 13.83 16.85
N ALA A 36 21.43 13.23 17.36
CA ALA A 36 20.07 13.40 16.85
C ALA A 36 19.09 13.87 17.94
N GLY A 37 17.92 14.33 17.50
CA GLY A 37 16.75 14.45 18.35
C GLY A 37 16.28 13.08 18.81
N ILE A 38 15.83 13.03 20.07
CA ILE A 38 15.16 11.89 20.66
C ILE A 38 13.79 12.32 21.16
N GLU A 39 12.80 11.47 20.90
CA GLU A 39 11.45 11.59 21.45
C GLU A 39 11.05 10.25 22.08
N LEU A 40 10.57 10.29 23.31
CA LEU A 40 10.01 9.17 24.05
C LEU A 40 8.52 9.43 24.25
N ARG A 41 7.67 8.58 23.70
CA ARG A 41 6.20 8.64 23.86
C ARG A 41 5.70 7.46 24.71
N GLY A 42 5.17 7.75 25.89
CA GLY A 42 4.46 6.81 26.75
C GLY A 42 3.16 7.46 27.25
N ASP A 43 2.92 7.42 28.56
CA ASP A 43 1.83 8.19 29.20
C ASP A 43 2.08 9.71 29.14
N TYR A 44 3.34 10.10 28.95
CA TYR A 44 3.79 11.45 28.71
C TYR A 44 4.83 11.46 27.57
N ILE A 45 5.11 12.65 27.04
CA ILE A 45 6.06 12.84 25.95
C ILE A 45 7.30 13.54 26.50
N LEU A 46 8.47 12.94 26.30
CA LEU A 46 9.77 13.55 26.54
C LEU A 46 10.47 13.76 25.21
N SER A 47 11.01 14.94 24.97
CA SER A 47 11.78 15.20 23.75
C SER A 47 12.97 16.11 24.03
N GLY A 48 14.03 15.96 23.23
CA GLY A 48 15.24 16.76 23.34
C GLY A 48 16.28 16.41 22.29
N THR A 49 17.28 17.27 22.14
CA THR A 49 18.43 17.01 21.25
C THR A 49 19.56 16.40 22.06
N MET A 50 20.10 15.26 21.62
CA MET A 50 21.21 14.63 22.32
C MET A 50 22.51 15.46 22.22
N PRO A 51 23.37 15.46 23.26
CA PRO A 51 23.22 14.71 24.51
C PRO A 51 22.15 15.29 25.44
N VAL A 52 21.29 14.43 25.99
CA VAL A 52 20.18 14.84 26.88
C VAL A 52 20.01 13.84 28.02
N THR A 53 19.55 14.33 29.18
CA THR A 53 19.20 13.49 30.32
C THR A 53 17.73 13.65 30.64
N PHE A 54 17.00 12.54 30.71
CA PHE A 54 15.64 12.52 31.23
C PHE A 54 15.66 11.87 32.61
N CYS A 55 14.99 12.49 33.58
CA CYS A 55 14.85 12.00 34.95
C CYS A 55 13.37 11.87 35.30
N GLY A 56 13.06 11.11 36.34
CA GLY A 56 11.68 10.91 36.78
C GLY A 56 10.95 9.75 36.10
N MET A 57 11.65 8.91 35.32
CA MET A 57 11.07 7.71 34.73
C MET A 57 10.91 6.63 35.81
N GLN A 58 9.82 5.88 35.75
CA GLN A 58 9.52 4.82 36.72
C GLN A 58 10.02 3.47 36.21
N ARG A 59 10.35 2.57 37.14
CA ARG A 59 10.58 1.16 36.81
C ARG A 59 9.28 0.55 36.28
N GLY A 60 9.37 -0.22 35.20
CA GLY A 60 8.23 -0.73 34.45
C GLY A 60 7.75 0.19 33.32
N ASP A 61 8.27 1.42 33.21
CA ASP A 61 7.87 2.33 32.13
C ASP A 61 8.29 1.77 30.76
N ARG A 62 7.38 1.94 29.80
CA ARG A 62 7.57 1.60 28.39
C ARG A 62 7.33 2.83 27.55
N PHE A 63 8.37 3.26 26.85
CA PHE A 63 8.30 4.36 25.91
C PHE A 63 8.49 3.87 24.50
N ARG A 64 7.75 4.45 23.58
CA ARG A 64 8.08 4.41 22.17
C ARG A 64 9.16 5.44 21.89
N MET A 65 10.32 5.00 21.43
CA MET A 65 11.47 5.84 21.17
C MET A 65 11.58 6.15 19.67
N THR A 66 11.60 7.42 19.32
CA THR A 66 11.89 7.93 17.98
C THR A 66 13.22 8.67 18.02
N LEU A 67 14.13 8.30 17.12
CA LEU A 67 15.37 9.03 16.85
C LEU A 67 15.24 9.69 15.48
N GLU A 68 15.37 11.00 15.43
CA GLU A 68 15.26 11.77 14.20
C GLU A 68 16.10 13.04 14.24
N GLY A 69 16.51 13.52 13.07
CA GLY A 69 17.30 14.74 12.97
C GLY A 69 17.59 15.10 11.51
N PRO A 70 18.05 16.34 11.23
CA PRO A 70 18.35 16.77 9.87
C PRO A 70 19.37 15.85 9.20
N GLY A 71 18.98 15.25 8.06
CA GLY A 71 19.84 14.33 7.30
C GLY A 71 20.02 12.93 7.91
N VAL A 72 19.50 12.69 9.11
CA VAL A 72 19.57 11.40 9.81
C VAL A 72 18.40 10.52 9.42
N GLU A 73 18.66 9.22 9.23
CA GLU A 73 17.65 8.20 9.03
C GLU A 73 16.77 8.07 10.30
N ARG A 74 15.47 8.32 10.14
CA ARG A 74 14.49 8.15 11.23
C ARG A 74 14.45 6.71 11.70
N ARG A 75 14.60 6.49 13.01
CA ARG A 75 14.58 5.16 13.64
C ARG A 75 13.58 5.11 14.76
N ILE A 76 12.81 4.01 14.84
CA ILE A 76 11.75 3.87 15.83
C ILE A 76 11.89 2.52 16.52
N GLY A 77 11.85 2.54 17.84
CA GLY A 77 11.93 1.37 18.70
C GLY A 77 11.09 1.53 19.95
N ASN A 78 11.23 0.58 20.87
CA ASN A 78 10.75 0.70 22.24
C ASN A 78 11.94 0.85 23.18
N LEU A 79 11.76 1.67 24.19
CA LEU A 79 12.60 1.78 25.37
C LEU A 79 11.79 1.22 26.55
N GLU A 80 12.29 0.19 27.21
CA GLU A 80 11.65 -0.40 28.37
C GLU A 80 12.60 -0.35 29.57
N ILE A 81 12.08 0.14 30.70
CA ILE A 81 12.76 0.11 32.00
C ILE A 81 12.15 -1.05 32.76
N ASP A 82 12.90 -2.13 32.97
CA ASP A 82 12.36 -3.29 33.67
C ASP A 82 12.10 -2.99 35.17
N PRO A 83 11.39 -3.87 35.91
CA PRO A 83 11.17 -3.69 37.35
C PRO A 83 12.46 -3.65 38.19
N SER A 84 13.61 -4.07 37.65
CA SER A 84 14.91 -3.96 38.30
C SER A 84 15.64 -2.65 37.98
N GLY A 85 15.06 -1.80 37.13
CA GLY A 85 15.65 -0.55 36.66
C GLY A 85 16.62 -0.70 35.49
N ARG A 86 16.75 -1.90 34.89
CA ARG A 86 17.58 -2.07 33.69
C ARG A 86 16.82 -1.56 32.48
N VAL A 87 17.52 -0.77 31.68
CA VAL A 87 16.98 -0.22 30.45
C VAL A 87 17.31 -1.14 29.29
N SER A 88 16.31 -1.40 28.45
CA SER A 88 16.46 -2.13 27.19
C SER A 88 15.85 -1.36 26.03
N VAL A 89 16.47 -1.48 24.85
CA VAL A 89 15.97 -0.90 23.61
C VAL A 89 15.70 -2.02 22.60
N SER A 90 14.48 -2.06 22.06
CA SER A 90 14.06 -3.08 21.09
C SER A 90 13.48 -2.46 19.82
N GLY A 91 13.53 -3.22 18.71
CA GLY A 91 12.99 -2.80 17.42
C GLY A 91 11.51 -3.14 17.25
N LEU A 92 10.81 -2.40 16.40
CA LEU A 92 9.38 -2.60 16.11
C LEU A 92 9.08 -3.48 14.88
N ARG A 93 10.11 -3.93 14.14
CA ARG A 93 9.96 -4.52 12.80
C ARG A 93 9.03 -5.73 12.76
N LEU A 94 9.26 -6.71 13.62
CA LEU A 94 8.47 -7.94 13.64
C LEU A 94 7.01 -7.66 14.00
N GLY A 95 6.78 -6.84 15.04
CA GLY A 95 5.44 -6.42 15.43
C GLY A 95 4.72 -5.65 14.33
N ALA A 96 5.42 -4.77 13.61
CA ALA A 96 4.85 -4.05 12.47
C ALA A 96 4.55 -4.98 11.29
N ALA A 97 5.42 -5.95 10.98
CA ALA A 97 5.20 -6.91 9.90
C ALA A 97 4.01 -7.84 10.19
N LEU A 98 3.91 -8.37 11.41
CA LEU A 98 2.77 -9.18 11.84
C LEU A 98 1.45 -8.40 11.78
N ARG A 99 1.48 -7.12 12.18
CA ARG A 99 0.31 -6.23 12.04
C ARG A 99 -0.07 -6.03 10.57
N ASN A 100 0.90 -5.80 9.68
CA ASN A 100 0.64 -5.70 8.24
C ASN A 100 0.11 -7.00 7.63
N ALA A 101 0.54 -8.16 8.14
CA ALA A 101 0.02 -9.46 7.70
C ALA A 101 -1.46 -9.64 8.05
N ILE A 102 -1.90 -9.16 9.21
CA ILE A 102 -3.31 -9.22 9.63
C ILE A 102 -4.14 -8.13 8.95
N LEU A 103 -3.69 -6.88 9.05
CA LEU A 103 -4.34 -5.72 8.50
C LEU A 103 -3.31 -4.88 7.73
N PRO A 104 -3.32 -4.96 6.39
CA PRO A 104 -2.47 -4.18 5.50
C PRO A 104 -2.41 -2.69 5.88
N GLY A 105 -1.21 -2.11 5.82
CA GLY A 105 -0.90 -0.74 6.26
C GLY A 105 -0.93 -0.46 7.78
N SER A 106 -1.42 -1.37 8.63
CA SER A 106 -1.50 -1.13 10.09
C SER A 106 -0.13 -1.07 10.79
N GLY A 107 0.85 -1.82 10.33
CA GLY A 107 2.25 -1.76 10.74
C GLY A 107 2.92 -0.44 10.33
N SER A 108 2.58 0.11 9.16
CA SER A 108 3.03 1.45 8.73
C SER A 108 2.48 2.53 9.68
N CYS A 109 1.21 2.46 10.06
CA CYS A 109 0.62 3.33 11.09
C CYS A 109 1.28 3.12 12.47
N HIS A 110 1.56 1.88 12.84
CA HIS A 110 2.26 1.52 14.09
C HIS A 110 3.72 1.98 14.12
N THR A 111 4.31 2.32 12.97
CA THR A 111 5.65 2.91 12.85
C THR A 111 5.59 4.41 12.53
N ASP A 112 4.49 5.10 12.88
CA ASP A 112 4.28 6.54 12.66
C ASP A 112 4.50 6.99 11.21
N ARG A 113 4.21 6.09 10.27
CA ARG A 113 4.15 6.35 8.81
C ARG A 113 2.69 6.28 8.36
N ARG A 114 1.83 7.07 8.99
CA ARG A 114 0.37 7.03 8.78
C ARG A 114 -0.04 7.27 7.32
N ALA A 115 0.58 8.25 6.66
CA ALA A 115 0.29 8.54 5.25
C ALA A 115 0.60 7.34 4.35
N ALA A 116 1.77 6.70 4.53
CA ALA A 116 2.10 5.47 3.80
C ALA A 116 1.09 4.36 4.11
N GLY A 117 0.74 4.15 5.38
CA GLY A 117 -0.27 3.15 5.78
C GLY A 117 -1.66 3.38 5.18
N TRP A 118 -2.06 4.63 4.94
CA TRP A 118 -3.32 4.94 4.25
C TRP A 118 -3.28 4.63 2.77
N VAL A 119 -2.21 5.05 2.08
CA VAL A 119 -2.05 4.74 0.65
C VAL A 119 -1.99 3.23 0.42
N ASP A 120 -1.28 2.51 1.29
CA ASP A 120 -1.17 1.05 1.28
C ASP A 120 -2.53 0.36 1.41
N ARG A 121 -3.41 0.87 2.28
CA ARG A 121 -4.77 0.33 2.42
C ARG A 121 -5.63 0.65 1.22
N LEU A 122 -5.58 1.88 0.73
CA LEU A 122 -6.40 2.30 -0.41
C LEU A 122 -6.01 1.55 -1.68
N SER A 123 -4.72 1.36 -1.94
CA SER A 123 -4.26 0.64 -3.13
C SER A 123 -4.68 -0.84 -3.10
N LEU A 124 -4.51 -1.50 -1.96
CA LEU A 124 -4.94 -2.89 -1.81
C LEU A 124 -6.47 -3.04 -1.82
N ALA A 125 -7.21 -2.13 -1.18
CA ALA A 125 -8.67 -2.16 -1.20
C ALA A 125 -9.20 -1.96 -2.63
N ALA A 126 -8.62 -1.04 -3.39
CA ALA A 126 -8.97 -0.82 -4.79
C ALA A 126 -8.68 -2.06 -5.65
N SER A 127 -7.49 -2.68 -5.49
CA SER A 127 -7.13 -3.86 -6.28
C SER A 127 -7.98 -5.08 -5.94
N LEU A 128 -8.31 -5.29 -4.66
CA LEU A 128 -9.21 -6.36 -4.22
C LEU A 128 -10.66 -6.13 -4.65
N TYR A 129 -11.11 -4.87 -4.67
CA TYR A 129 -12.45 -4.53 -5.15
C TYR A 129 -12.59 -4.83 -6.64
N LEU A 130 -11.60 -4.43 -7.46
CA LEU A 130 -11.58 -4.80 -8.89
C LEU A 130 -11.54 -6.32 -9.06
N LEU A 131 -10.64 -7.01 -8.35
CA LEU A 131 -10.58 -8.49 -8.40
C LEU A 131 -11.93 -9.14 -8.06
N TYR A 132 -12.69 -8.59 -7.11
CA TYR A 132 -14.02 -9.08 -6.77
C TYR A 132 -15.05 -8.87 -7.88
N LEU A 133 -15.00 -7.72 -8.58
CA LEU A 133 -15.87 -7.47 -9.74
C LEU A 133 -15.55 -8.46 -10.86
N GLU A 134 -14.28 -8.63 -11.19
CA GLU A 134 -13.85 -9.55 -12.25
C GLU A 134 -14.15 -11.02 -11.92
N ASP A 135 -14.04 -11.42 -10.64
CA ASP A 135 -14.40 -12.77 -10.19
C ASP A 135 -15.90 -13.04 -10.31
N ARG A 136 -16.74 -12.01 -10.14
CA ARG A 136 -18.18 -12.15 -10.36
C ARG A 136 -18.49 -12.32 -11.83
N GLU A 137 -17.94 -11.47 -12.70
CA GLU A 137 -18.14 -11.56 -14.15
C GLU A 137 -17.66 -12.91 -14.71
N PHE A 138 -16.52 -13.40 -14.23
CA PHE A 138 -16.03 -14.74 -14.58
C PHE A 138 -17.03 -15.84 -14.23
N ARG A 139 -17.65 -15.80 -13.05
CA ARG A 139 -18.65 -16.79 -12.64
C ARG A 139 -19.93 -16.70 -13.45
N ASP A 140 -20.37 -15.48 -13.79
CA ASP A 140 -21.54 -15.28 -14.65
C ASP A 140 -21.28 -15.91 -16.03
N LEU A 141 -20.06 -15.79 -16.59
CA LEU A 141 -19.65 -16.46 -17.83
C LEU A 141 -19.54 -18.00 -17.70
N GLU A 142 -19.05 -18.52 -16.57
CA GLU A 142 -19.03 -19.97 -16.32
C GLU A 142 -20.45 -20.55 -16.23
N ASP A 143 -21.36 -19.88 -15.51
CA ASP A 143 -22.76 -20.29 -15.38
C ASP A 143 -23.48 -20.28 -16.75
N ASP A 144 -23.23 -19.26 -17.58
CA ASP A 144 -23.78 -19.18 -18.94
C ASP A 144 -23.24 -20.29 -19.84
N HIS A 145 -21.94 -20.59 -19.75
CA HIS A 145 -21.33 -21.71 -20.48
C HIS A 145 -21.94 -23.06 -20.08
N ASP A 146 -22.09 -23.31 -18.78
CA ASP A 146 -22.69 -24.56 -18.27
C ASP A 146 -24.16 -24.71 -18.73
N LEU A 147 -24.92 -23.60 -18.75
CA LEU A 147 -26.28 -23.57 -19.27
C LEU A 147 -26.34 -23.87 -20.77
N LEU A 148 -25.38 -23.36 -21.56
CA LEU A 148 -25.26 -23.66 -22.99
C LEU A 148 -24.95 -25.14 -23.23
N LEU A 149 -24.06 -25.74 -22.43
CA LEU A 149 -23.76 -27.17 -22.50
C LEU A 149 -24.96 -28.04 -22.12
N GLU A 150 -25.73 -27.66 -21.09
CA GLU A 150 -26.96 -28.36 -20.73
C GLU A 150 -27.99 -28.31 -21.87
N ARG A 151 -28.21 -27.12 -22.46
CA ARG A 151 -29.10 -26.95 -23.61
C ARG A 151 -28.62 -27.74 -24.82
N LEU A 152 -27.32 -27.78 -25.06
CA LEU A 152 -26.72 -28.55 -26.15
C LEU A 152 -26.98 -30.05 -25.98
N ALA A 153 -26.87 -30.56 -24.75
CA ALA A 153 -27.16 -31.96 -24.44
C ALA A 153 -28.64 -32.33 -24.69
N GLY A 154 -29.56 -31.39 -24.47
CA GLY A 154 -30.99 -31.54 -24.72
C GLY A 154 -31.46 -31.26 -26.16
N ALA A 155 -30.61 -30.75 -27.04
CA ALA A 155 -31.01 -30.33 -28.38
C ALA A 155 -31.10 -31.53 -29.36
N GLU A 156 -32.28 -31.71 -29.97
CA GLU A 156 -32.55 -32.76 -30.96
C GLU A 156 -32.26 -32.33 -32.40
N LEU A 157 -32.49 -31.04 -32.72
CA LEU A 157 -32.28 -30.50 -34.07
C LEU A 157 -30.80 -30.19 -34.32
N LEU A 158 -30.28 -30.65 -35.47
CA LEU A 158 -28.86 -30.47 -35.84
C LEU A 158 -28.44 -29.00 -35.89
N GLU A 159 -29.27 -28.14 -36.49
CA GLU A 159 -29.00 -26.70 -36.61
C GLU A 159 -28.93 -26.03 -35.23
N THR A 160 -29.84 -26.38 -34.31
CA THR A 160 -29.81 -25.87 -32.93
C THR A 160 -28.57 -26.34 -32.18
N ARG A 161 -28.13 -27.59 -32.38
CA ARG A 161 -26.89 -28.11 -31.78
C ARG A 161 -25.68 -27.33 -32.26
N GLN A 162 -25.56 -27.08 -33.56
CA GLN A 162 -24.44 -26.32 -34.12
C GLN A 162 -24.39 -24.89 -33.58
N MET A 163 -25.54 -24.21 -33.48
CA MET A 163 -25.60 -22.87 -32.87
C MET A 163 -25.20 -22.88 -31.39
N LEU A 164 -25.67 -23.86 -30.62
CA LEU A 164 -25.33 -23.99 -29.20
C LEU A 164 -23.85 -24.38 -28.99
N GLU A 165 -23.29 -25.22 -29.85
CA GLU A 165 -21.85 -25.56 -29.85
C GLU A 165 -20.99 -24.31 -30.10
N LEU A 166 -21.35 -23.49 -31.08
CA LEU A 166 -20.64 -22.25 -31.39
C LEU A 166 -20.76 -21.26 -30.21
N ALA A 167 -21.96 -21.05 -29.69
CA ALA A 167 -22.17 -20.16 -28.54
C ALA A 167 -21.39 -20.63 -27.30
N ALA A 168 -21.43 -21.93 -26.99
CA ALA A 168 -20.67 -22.49 -25.86
C ALA A 168 -19.17 -22.30 -26.07
N HIS A 169 -18.67 -22.52 -27.28
CA HIS A 169 -17.25 -22.30 -27.59
C HIS A 169 -16.84 -20.84 -27.38
N GLU A 170 -17.66 -19.89 -27.84
CA GLU A 170 -17.39 -18.45 -27.68
C GLU A 170 -17.42 -18.02 -26.21
N THR A 171 -18.44 -18.42 -25.46
CA THR A 171 -18.50 -18.14 -24.01
C THR A 171 -17.32 -18.76 -23.26
N ALA A 172 -16.85 -19.95 -23.66
CA ALA A 172 -15.66 -20.56 -23.08
C ALA A 172 -14.38 -19.75 -23.36
N LEU A 173 -14.24 -19.20 -24.57
CA LEU A 173 -13.11 -18.32 -24.90
C LEU A 173 -13.15 -17.02 -24.10
N GLU A 174 -14.33 -16.39 -23.98
CA GLU A 174 -14.51 -15.18 -23.16
C GLU A 174 -14.20 -15.45 -21.68
N ALA A 175 -14.69 -16.57 -21.13
CA ALA A 175 -14.39 -16.99 -19.76
C ALA A 175 -12.88 -17.18 -19.54
N ASN A 176 -12.15 -17.70 -20.54
CA ASN A 176 -10.70 -17.86 -20.46
C ASN A 176 -9.96 -16.52 -20.42
N VAL A 177 -10.34 -15.57 -21.27
CA VAL A 177 -9.77 -14.20 -21.26
C VAL A 177 -10.01 -13.55 -19.89
N GLN A 178 -11.24 -13.64 -19.38
CA GLN A 178 -11.63 -13.07 -18.10
C GLN A 178 -10.87 -13.72 -16.92
N ASN A 179 -10.68 -15.04 -16.95
CA ASN A 179 -9.89 -15.76 -15.96
C ASN A 179 -8.43 -15.30 -15.94
N ASP A 180 -7.84 -15.04 -17.11
CA ASP A 180 -6.47 -14.56 -17.22
C ASP A 180 -6.31 -13.12 -16.72
N HIS A 181 -7.31 -12.27 -16.92
CA HIS A 181 -7.34 -10.95 -16.30
C HIS A 181 -7.43 -11.03 -14.77
N ARG A 182 -8.36 -11.86 -14.25
CA ARG A 182 -8.51 -12.13 -12.82
C ARG A 182 -7.19 -12.59 -12.17
N LYS A 183 -6.45 -13.50 -12.83
CA LYS A 183 -5.13 -13.96 -12.34
C LYS A 183 -4.11 -12.82 -12.24
N ARG A 184 -4.10 -11.87 -13.19
CA ARG A 184 -3.19 -10.71 -13.17
C ARG A 184 -3.53 -9.75 -12.04
N LEU A 185 -4.82 -9.47 -11.81
CA LEU A 185 -5.26 -8.67 -10.66
C LEU A 185 -4.95 -9.35 -9.32
N ALA A 186 -5.10 -10.68 -9.24
CA ALA A 186 -4.73 -11.45 -8.07
C ALA A 186 -3.22 -11.37 -7.80
N LEU A 187 -2.40 -11.53 -8.84
CA LEU A 187 -0.94 -11.38 -8.74
C LEU A 187 -0.54 -9.95 -8.31
N PHE A 188 -1.16 -8.93 -8.89
CA PHE A 188 -0.93 -7.53 -8.53
C PHE A 188 -1.30 -7.24 -7.07
N SER A 189 -2.46 -7.72 -6.62
CA SER A 189 -2.92 -7.59 -5.23
C SER A 189 -1.97 -8.33 -4.27
N ALA A 190 -1.53 -9.53 -4.63
CA ALA A 190 -0.56 -10.30 -3.85
C ALA A 190 0.80 -9.59 -3.78
N ALA A 191 1.26 -8.95 -4.85
CA ALA A 191 2.49 -8.17 -4.88
C ALA A 191 2.40 -6.94 -3.95
N ILE A 192 1.29 -6.18 -4.01
CA ILE A 192 1.04 -5.05 -3.11
C ILE A 192 1.05 -5.54 -1.65
N TYR A 193 0.31 -6.60 -1.35
CA TYR A 193 0.24 -7.16 0.00
C TYR A 193 1.62 -7.62 0.51
N GLY A 194 2.36 -8.39 -0.30
CA GLY A 194 3.69 -8.88 0.04
C GLY A 194 4.68 -7.76 0.32
N LEU A 195 4.65 -6.69 -0.49
CA LEU A 195 5.47 -5.49 -0.25
C LEU A 195 5.15 -4.85 1.09
N GLN A 196 3.86 -4.74 1.46
CA GLN A 196 3.45 -4.17 2.75
C GLN A 196 3.93 -5.00 3.95
N VAL A 197 3.93 -6.33 3.85
CA VAL A 197 4.43 -7.21 4.92
C VAL A 197 5.95 -7.03 5.13
N ILE A 198 6.70 -6.86 4.04
CA ILE A 198 8.17 -6.73 4.07
C ILE A 198 8.61 -5.29 4.42
N ASP A 199 7.77 -4.30 4.15
CA ASP A 199 8.02 -2.88 4.29
C ASP A 199 8.69 -2.45 5.63
N PRO A 200 8.27 -2.96 6.81
CA PRO A 200 8.91 -2.61 8.08
C PRO A 200 10.39 -2.98 8.16
N PHE A 201 10.82 -4.06 7.48
CA PHE A 201 12.23 -4.46 7.45
C PHE A 201 13.07 -3.50 6.61
N LEU A 202 12.48 -2.95 5.54
CA LEU A 202 13.13 -2.04 4.62
C LEU A 202 13.23 -0.61 5.19
N LEU A 203 12.12 -0.12 5.76
CA LEU A 203 11.93 1.30 6.07
C LEU A 203 11.96 1.66 7.56
N SER A 204 11.88 0.69 8.46
CA SER A 204 11.88 0.95 9.90
C SER A 204 13.06 0.25 10.60
N PRO A 205 14.31 0.69 10.37
CA PRO A 205 15.44 0.15 11.10
C PRO A 205 15.32 0.41 12.59
N PRO A 206 15.68 -0.59 13.42
CA PRO A 206 15.70 -0.38 14.85
C PRO A 206 16.75 0.69 15.21
N PRO A 207 16.54 1.42 16.31
CA PRO A 207 17.57 2.24 16.92
C PRO A 207 18.84 1.40 17.15
N ARG A 208 19.99 1.90 16.71
CA ARG A 208 21.29 1.29 17.03
C ARG A 208 21.72 1.85 18.37
N SER A 209 21.16 1.30 19.44
CA SER A 209 21.42 1.76 20.80
C SER A 209 22.16 0.69 21.60
N SER A 210 23.15 1.10 22.39
CA SER A 210 23.83 0.26 23.37
C SER A 210 23.68 0.89 24.75
N VAL A 211 23.27 0.09 25.73
CA VAL A 211 23.14 0.49 27.13
C VAL A 211 24.43 0.12 27.86
N GLU A 212 25.07 1.08 28.53
CA GLU A 212 26.32 0.83 29.27
C GLU A 212 26.08 0.08 30.58
N GLY A 213 27.15 -0.50 31.13
CA GLY A 213 27.13 -1.16 32.44
C GLY A 213 26.67 -0.18 33.53
N GLY A 214 25.52 -0.48 34.15
CA GLY A 214 24.83 0.42 35.08
C GLY A 214 23.43 0.84 34.61
N GLY A 215 23.07 0.60 33.35
CA GLY A 215 21.70 0.72 32.85
C GLY A 215 21.20 2.14 32.58
N SER A 216 21.90 3.17 33.05
CA SER A 216 21.46 4.57 32.95
C SER A 216 22.00 5.31 31.72
N ILE A 217 23.07 4.85 31.07
CA ILE A 217 23.66 5.53 29.91
C ILE A 217 23.31 4.75 28.63
N ILE A 218 22.65 5.43 27.70
CA ILE A 218 22.18 4.89 26.42
C ILE A 218 22.91 5.64 25.30
N ARG A 219 23.85 4.96 24.65
CA ARG A 219 24.53 5.50 23.47
C ARG A 219 23.76 5.10 22.23
N THR A 220 23.39 6.09 21.43
CA THR A 220 22.69 5.89 20.16
C THR A 220 23.63 6.21 19.00
N LYS A 221 23.63 5.34 17.98
CA LYS A 221 24.34 5.57 16.72
C LYS A 221 23.32 5.92 15.65
N THR A 222 23.42 7.13 15.13
CA THR A 222 22.65 7.60 14.00
C THR A 222 23.29 7.13 12.70
N ALA A 223 22.50 7.03 11.63
CA ALA A 223 23.00 6.78 10.29
C ALA A 223 22.42 7.86 9.39
N GLU A 224 23.21 8.36 8.44
CA GLU A 224 22.70 9.31 7.47
C GLU A 224 21.71 8.66 6.50
N SER A 225 20.75 9.44 6.04
CA SER A 225 19.85 9.01 4.98
C SER A 225 20.60 8.87 3.65
N SER A 226 20.84 7.61 3.24
CA SER A 226 21.51 7.29 1.97
C SER A 226 20.62 7.47 0.73
N ARG A 227 21.10 8.22 -0.28
CA ARG A 227 20.45 8.37 -1.60
C ARG A 227 20.35 7.04 -2.36
N PRO A 228 21.41 6.21 -2.47
CA PRO A 228 21.30 4.88 -3.06
C PRO A 228 20.21 4.02 -2.42
N LYS A 229 20.10 4.06 -1.08
CA LYS A 229 19.05 3.32 -0.38
C LYS A 229 17.66 3.85 -0.74
N ALA A 230 17.47 5.18 -0.74
CA ALA A 230 16.21 5.79 -1.16
C ALA A 230 15.82 5.39 -2.59
N PHE A 231 16.78 5.42 -3.52
CA PHE A 231 16.58 5.02 -4.91
C PHE A 231 16.13 3.55 -5.01
N ILE A 232 16.83 2.62 -4.35
CA ILE A 232 16.45 1.20 -4.32
C ILE A 232 15.05 1.01 -3.75
N LEU A 233 14.69 1.74 -2.69
CA LEU A 233 13.35 1.68 -2.11
C LEU A 233 12.27 2.14 -3.09
N SER A 234 12.50 3.24 -3.82
CA SER A 234 11.58 3.69 -4.87
C SER A 234 11.57 2.79 -6.10
N LEU A 235 12.66 2.05 -6.36
CA LEU A 235 12.71 1.03 -7.41
C LEU A 235 11.82 -0.15 -7.08
N LEU A 236 11.81 -0.59 -5.82
CA LEU A 236 10.92 -1.65 -5.37
C LEU A 236 9.46 -1.21 -5.33
N HIS A 237 9.20 0.01 -4.86
CA HIS A 237 7.85 0.55 -4.79
C HIS A 237 7.90 2.09 -4.87
N PRO A 238 7.32 2.70 -5.92
CA PRO A 238 7.29 4.15 -6.07
C PRO A 238 6.75 4.87 -4.83
N GLY A 239 7.43 5.94 -4.43
CA GLY A 239 7.13 6.72 -3.23
C GLY A 239 7.85 6.28 -1.93
N ARG A 240 8.38 5.05 -1.85
CA ARG A 240 9.05 4.58 -0.61
C ARG A 240 10.36 5.28 -0.33
N GLY A 241 11.14 5.60 -1.36
CA GLY A 241 12.35 6.40 -1.20
C GLY A 241 12.05 7.81 -0.67
N GLN A 242 10.93 8.40 -1.08
CA GLN A 242 10.46 9.68 -0.56
C GLN A 242 10.05 9.58 0.91
N PHE A 243 9.28 8.55 1.30
CA PHE A 243 8.97 8.32 2.71
C PHE A 243 10.22 8.11 3.57
N TYR A 244 11.19 7.35 3.04
CA TYR A 244 12.49 7.15 3.68
C TYR A 244 13.25 8.47 3.91
N GLN A 245 13.16 9.40 2.97
CA GLN A 245 13.73 10.74 3.06
C GLN A 245 12.86 11.74 3.85
N GLY A 246 11.74 11.31 4.43
CA GLY A 246 10.80 12.19 5.15
C GLY A 246 9.91 13.06 4.26
N LYS A 247 9.94 12.87 2.93
CA LYS A 247 9.11 13.59 1.95
C LYS A 247 7.70 12.98 1.87
N THR A 248 6.94 13.03 2.97
CA THR A 248 5.66 12.31 3.14
C THR A 248 4.64 12.59 2.03
N VAL A 249 4.44 13.86 1.66
CA VAL A 249 3.46 14.26 0.62
C VAL A 249 3.86 13.72 -0.76
N ARG A 250 5.13 13.85 -1.14
CA ARG A 250 5.64 13.32 -2.43
C ARG A 250 5.57 11.80 -2.46
N GLY A 251 5.91 11.13 -1.35
CA GLY A 251 5.79 9.69 -1.21
C GLY A 251 4.35 9.23 -1.44
N MET A 252 3.38 9.89 -0.81
CA MET A 252 1.96 9.60 -0.99
C MET A 252 1.53 9.79 -2.45
N LEU A 253 1.92 10.90 -3.08
CA LEU A 253 1.58 11.19 -4.47
C LEU A 253 2.10 10.10 -5.42
N PHE A 254 3.39 9.76 -5.35
CA PHE A 254 3.96 8.73 -6.22
C PHE A 254 3.36 7.34 -5.98
N SER A 255 3.16 6.96 -4.72
CA SER A 255 2.55 5.67 -4.39
C SER A 255 1.10 5.59 -4.91
N ALA A 256 0.30 6.65 -4.73
CA ALA A 256 -1.09 6.67 -5.19
C ALA A 256 -1.20 6.70 -6.73
N LEU A 257 -0.45 7.57 -7.40
CA LEU A 257 -0.48 7.70 -8.86
C LEU A 257 -0.01 6.42 -9.55
N THR A 258 1.08 5.79 -9.07
CA THR A 258 1.58 4.55 -9.66
C THR A 258 0.62 3.38 -9.43
N ALA A 259 0.00 3.29 -8.24
CA ALA A 259 -1.02 2.27 -7.99
C ALA A 259 -2.23 2.44 -8.93
N ALA A 260 -2.73 3.67 -9.06
CA ALA A 260 -3.86 3.98 -9.95
C ALA A 260 -3.51 3.72 -11.42
N SER A 261 -2.35 4.17 -11.90
CA SER A 261 -1.94 3.94 -13.29
C SER A 261 -1.66 2.45 -13.56
N GLY A 262 -1.12 1.72 -12.59
CA GLY A 262 -0.89 0.28 -12.69
C GLY A 262 -2.20 -0.51 -12.82
N LEU A 263 -3.23 -0.15 -12.03
CA LEU A 263 -4.57 -0.72 -12.18
C LEU A 263 -5.19 -0.38 -13.54
N ALA A 264 -5.10 0.88 -13.98
CA ALA A 264 -5.59 1.28 -15.30
C ALA A 264 -4.88 0.53 -16.43
N ALA A 265 -3.56 0.29 -16.30
CA ALA A 265 -2.82 -0.47 -17.30
C ALA A 265 -3.25 -1.94 -17.39
N LEU A 266 -3.63 -2.56 -16.26
CA LEU A 266 -4.21 -3.90 -16.25
C LEU A 266 -5.59 -3.93 -16.91
N GLU A 267 -6.41 -2.91 -16.69
CA GLU A 267 -7.73 -2.75 -17.32
C GLU A 267 -7.62 -2.60 -18.85
N PHE A 268 -6.77 -1.68 -19.33
CA PHE A 268 -6.56 -1.52 -20.76
C PHE A 268 -5.89 -2.75 -21.40
N HIS A 269 -5.11 -3.51 -20.63
CA HIS A 269 -4.64 -4.79 -21.10
C HIS A 269 -5.82 -5.76 -21.28
N ASN A 270 -6.74 -5.86 -20.31
CA ASN A 270 -7.92 -6.70 -20.44
C ASN A 270 -8.72 -6.37 -21.69
N ARG A 271 -9.02 -5.08 -21.90
CA ARG A 271 -9.73 -4.61 -23.10
C ARG A 271 -9.06 -5.07 -24.38
N TYR A 272 -7.73 -4.97 -24.47
CA TYR A 272 -6.99 -5.48 -25.62
C TYR A 272 -7.16 -7.00 -25.80
N ASP A 273 -7.04 -7.80 -24.73
CA ASP A 273 -7.19 -9.25 -24.81
C ASP A 273 -8.63 -9.64 -25.24
N VAL A 274 -9.65 -8.91 -24.78
CA VAL A 274 -11.06 -9.10 -25.19
C VAL A 274 -11.27 -8.79 -26.67
N GLU A 275 -10.84 -7.61 -27.15
CA GLU A 275 -11.02 -7.25 -28.56
C GLU A 275 -10.21 -8.16 -29.50
N ALA A 276 -9.02 -8.59 -29.07
CA ALA A 276 -8.20 -9.54 -29.83
C ALA A 276 -8.88 -10.91 -29.94
N ASN A 277 -9.47 -11.41 -28.85
CA ASN A 277 -10.22 -12.66 -28.86
C ASN A 277 -11.46 -12.58 -29.77
N ARG A 278 -12.19 -11.46 -29.76
CA ARG A 278 -13.33 -11.23 -30.67
C ARG A 278 -12.90 -11.25 -32.14
N TYR A 279 -11.77 -10.61 -32.45
CA TYR A 279 -11.19 -10.68 -33.80
C TYR A 279 -10.85 -12.12 -34.20
N GLU A 280 -10.22 -12.89 -33.31
CA GLU A 280 -9.90 -14.30 -33.57
C GLU A 280 -11.15 -15.16 -33.83
N ILE A 281 -12.23 -14.93 -33.07
CA ILE A 281 -13.53 -15.59 -33.29
C ILE A 281 -14.08 -15.25 -34.69
N LEU A 282 -14.05 -13.97 -35.11
CA LEU A 282 -14.51 -13.56 -36.44
C LEU A 282 -13.68 -14.18 -37.57
N VAL A 283 -12.35 -14.25 -37.41
CA VAL A 283 -11.46 -14.92 -38.36
C VAL A 283 -11.77 -16.41 -38.44
N GLY A 284 -11.97 -17.08 -37.29
CA GLY A 284 -12.38 -18.48 -37.25
C GLY A 284 -13.71 -18.74 -37.98
N ARG A 285 -14.71 -17.87 -37.77
CA ARG A 285 -15.99 -17.91 -38.51
C ARG A 285 -15.81 -17.67 -40.01
N PHE A 286 -14.97 -16.72 -40.39
CA PHE A 286 -14.66 -16.43 -41.80
C PHE A 286 -14.01 -17.63 -42.50
N GLU A 287 -13.07 -18.29 -41.84
CA GLU A 287 -12.39 -19.49 -42.36
C GLU A 287 -13.35 -20.68 -42.47
N ALA A 288 -14.25 -20.83 -41.51
CA ALA A 288 -15.23 -21.91 -41.46
C ALA A 288 -16.41 -21.74 -42.43
N SER A 289 -16.76 -20.50 -42.83
CA SER A 289 -17.88 -20.27 -43.74
C SER A 289 -17.61 -20.87 -45.13
N GLU A 290 -18.64 -21.42 -45.76
CA GLU A 290 -18.60 -21.86 -47.16
C GLU A 290 -19.24 -20.85 -48.12
N SER A 291 -20.06 -19.94 -47.58
CA SER A 291 -20.83 -18.97 -48.37
C SER A 291 -20.01 -17.74 -48.72
N LEU A 292 -19.90 -17.42 -50.01
CA LEU A 292 -19.15 -16.25 -50.47
C LEU A 292 -19.72 -14.94 -49.90
N SER A 293 -21.04 -14.79 -49.84
CA SER A 293 -21.68 -13.58 -49.32
C SER A 293 -21.45 -13.41 -47.82
N GLU A 294 -21.41 -14.52 -47.07
CA GLU A 294 -21.12 -14.50 -45.64
C GLU A 294 -19.66 -14.18 -45.38
N LYS A 295 -18.73 -14.75 -46.18
CA LYS A 295 -17.32 -14.36 -46.14
C LYS A 295 -17.09 -12.88 -46.38
N GLU A 296 -17.78 -12.28 -47.35
CA GLU A 296 -17.68 -10.84 -47.60
C GLU A 296 -18.22 -9.97 -46.45
N LEU A 297 -19.19 -10.48 -45.69
CA LEU A 297 -19.71 -9.81 -44.49
C LEU A 297 -18.73 -9.95 -43.33
N LEU A 298 -18.30 -11.18 -43.02
CA LEU A 298 -17.36 -11.48 -41.94
C LEU A 298 -16.00 -10.81 -42.17
N ALA A 299 -15.55 -10.69 -43.41
CA ALA A 299 -14.32 -9.96 -43.74
C ALA A 299 -14.43 -8.47 -43.40
N ARG A 300 -15.60 -7.85 -43.64
CA ARG A 300 -15.85 -6.44 -43.27
C ARG A 300 -15.96 -6.27 -41.77
N GLU A 301 -16.62 -7.20 -41.08
CA GLU A 301 -16.71 -7.19 -39.62
C GLU A 301 -15.33 -7.39 -38.97
N ALA A 302 -14.52 -8.30 -39.50
CA ALA A 302 -13.16 -8.53 -39.03
C ALA A 302 -12.26 -7.30 -39.25
N ASP A 303 -12.43 -6.57 -40.36
CA ASP A 303 -11.69 -5.31 -40.62
C ASP A 303 -12.05 -4.23 -39.59
N ILE A 304 -13.34 -4.04 -39.31
CA ILE A 304 -13.81 -3.10 -38.26
C ILE A 304 -13.29 -3.53 -36.88
N GLN A 305 -13.39 -4.82 -36.55
CA GLN A 305 -12.92 -5.33 -35.27
C GLN A 305 -11.39 -5.22 -35.13
N TRP A 306 -10.65 -5.31 -36.23
CA TRP A 306 -9.20 -5.10 -36.22
C TRP A 306 -8.83 -3.67 -35.84
N ASP A 307 -9.58 -2.67 -36.31
CA ASP A 307 -9.38 -1.28 -35.90
C ASP A 307 -9.58 -1.12 -34.38
N GLU A 308 -10.60 -1.77 -33.79
CA GLU A 308 -10.83 -1.77 -32.33
C GLU A 308 -9.67 -2.43 -31.56
N VAL A 309 -9.07 -3.50 -32.11
CA VAL A 309 -7.87 -4.14 -31.54
C VAL A 309 -6.69 -3.18 -31.52
N GLU A 310 -6.45 -2.44 -32.61
CA GLU A 310 -5.35 -1.48 -32.69
C GLU A 310 -5.56 -0.26 -31.77
N ASP A 311 -6.79 0.22 -31.63
CA ASP A 311 -7.13 1.28 -30.68
C ASP A 311 -6.91 0.81 -29.22
N ALA A 312 -7.41 -0.36 -28.85
CA ALA A 312 -7.19 -0.95 -27.53
C ALA A 312 -5.70 -1.19 -27.25
N ARG A 313 -4.93 -1.59 -28.27
CA ARG A 313 -3.47 -1.75 -28.19
C ARG A 313 -2.78 -0.42 -27.91
N ALA A 314 -3.21 0.66 -28.57
CA ALA A 314 -2.67 2.00 -28.37
C ALA A 314 -2.95 2.50 -26.94
N GLU A 315 -4.17 2.33 -26.44
CA GLU A 315 -4.55 2.68 -25.06
C GLU A 315 -3.71 1.92 -24.02
N ARG A 316 -3.58 0.60 -24.19
CA ARG A 316 -2.75 -0.26 -23.33
C ARG A 316 -1.30 0.22 -23.30
N ASN A 317 -0.71 0.47 -24.47
CA ASN A 317 0.66 0.94 -24.57
C ASN A 317 0.84 2.31 -23.91
N ALA A 318 -0.12 3.22 -24.09
CA ALA A 318 -0.12 4.53 -23.44
C ALA A 318 -0.16 4.38 -21.90
N ALA A 319 -1.01 3.51 -21.37
CA ALA A 319 -1.10 3.26 -19.93
C ALA A 319 0.19 2.67 -19.33
N TYR A 320 0.86 1.76 -20.06
CA TYR A 320 2.17 1.25 -19.67
C TYR A 320 3.25 2.33 -19.69
N ILE A 321 3.28 3.19 -20.71
CA ILE A 321 4.23 4.30 -20.79
C ILE A 321 4.01 5.29 -19.65
N ILE A 322 2.75 5.64 -19.32
CA ILE A 322 2.42 6.52 -18.19
C ILE A 322 2.90 5.90 -16.87
N THR A 323 2.60 4.62 -16.64
CA THR A 323 3.02 3.92 -15.42
C THR A 323 4.53 3.87 -15.29
N ALA A 324 5.25 3.52 -16.37
CA ALA A 324 6.71 3.53 -16.41
C ALA A 324 7.29 4.93 -16.19
N GLY A 325 6.65 5.96 -16.76
CA GLY A 325 7.02 7.36 -16.59
C GLY A 325 6.88 7.84 -15.15
N LEU A 326 5.76 7.52 -14.49
CA LEU A 326 5.54 7.82 -13.07
C LEU A 326 6.54 7.09 -12.17
N TRP A 327 6.83 5.83 -12.48
CA TRP A 327 7.84 5.04 -11.77
C TRP A 327 9.24 5.66 -11.91
N GLY A 328 9.64 5.98 -13.16
CA GLY A 328 10.91 6.63 -13.47
C GLY A 328 11.03 8.01 -12.81
N TRP A 329 9.96 8.80 -12.80
CA TRP A 329 9.93 10.08 -12.08
C TRP A 329 10.16 9.86 -10.58
N SER A 330 9.47 8.90 -9.98
CA SER A 330 9.64 8.60 -8.55
C SER A 330 11.09 8.27 -8.20
N LEU A 331 11.81 7.55 -9.08
CA LEU A 331 13.23 7.29 -8.93
C LEU A 331 14.08 8.57 -8.97
N ILE A 332 13.87 9.40 -9.99
CA ILE A 332 14.62 10.66 -10.18
C ILE A 332 14.40 11.61 -8.98
N ASP A 333 13.18 11.70 -8.45
CA ASP A 333 12.88 12.56 -7.30
C ASP A 333 13.63 12.13 -6.02
N THR A 334 14.05 10.87 -5.89
CA THR A 334 14.91 10.43 -4.77
C THR A 334 16.32 11.00 -4.85
N LEU A 335 16.79 11.35 -6.05
CA LEU A 335 18.15 11.88 -6.28
C LEU A 335 18.24 13.37 -5.93
N TRP A 336 17.14 14.11 -6.08
CA TRP A 336 17.07 15.52 -5.67
C TRP A 336 16.94 15.62 -4.14
N ARG A 337 18.05 15.95 -3.48
CA ARG A 337 18.06 16.32 -2.07
C ARG A 337 17.55 17.75 -1.97
N ASN A 338 16.58 18.00 -1.10
CA ASN A 338 16.35 19.36 -0.65
C ASN A 338 17.55 19.68 0.24
N ASP A 339 18.59 20.28 -0.32
CA ASP A 339 19.84 20.63 0.37
C ASP A 339 19.65 21.77 1.40
N GLY A 340 18.41 22.05 1.80
CA GLY A 340 18.07 23.03 2.83
C GLY A 340 18.38 22.50 4.22
N GLY A 341 19.62 22.71 4.66
CA GLY A 341 19.94 22.71 6.09
C GLY A 341 18.96 23.60 6.85
N GLY A 342 18.39 23.09 7.95
CA GLY A 342 17.58 23.86 8.90
C GLY A 342 16.23 24.39 8.39
N GLY A 343 15.88 24.17 7.13
CA GLY A 343 14.56 24.46 6.60
C GLY A 343 13.62 23.32 6.93
N GLU A 344 13.13 23.24 8.17
CA GLU A 344 11.73 22.84 8.32
C GLU A 344 10.98 23.64 7.27
N SER A 345 10.27 22.97 6.35
CA SER A 345 9.37 23.72 5.51
C SER A 345 8.46 24.46 6.49
N ARG A 346 8.48 25.80 6.49
CA ARG A 346 7.58 26.68 7.29
C ARG A 346 6.10 26.29 7.19
N TYR A 347 5.80 25.37 6.31
CA TYR A 347 4.51 24.76 6.07
C TYR A 347 4.71 23.26 6.12
N SER A 348 4.16 22.60 7.14
CA SER A 348 3.86 21.18 7.05
C SER A 348 2.38 21.03 6.70
N PHE A 349 2.10 20.18 5.72
CA PHE A 349 0.74 19.82 5.36
C PHE A 349 0.41 18.52 6.07
N GLU A 350 -0.42 18.58 7.09
CA GLU A 350 -0.92 17.42 7.79
C GLU A 350 -2.32 17.11 7.25
N TRP A 351 -2.45 15.95 6.60
CA TRP A 351 -3.77 15.47 6.21
C TRP A 351 -4.50 14.97 7.45
N SER A 352 -5.64 15.58 7.76
CA SER A 352 -6.51 15.14 8.84
C SER A 352 -7.39 13.99 8.34
N PRO A 353 -7.21 12.75 8.85
CA PRO A 353 -8.05 11.62 8.45
C PRO A 353 -9.51 11.77 8.89
N VAL A 354 -9.77 12.61 9.90
CA VAL A 354 -11.12 12.83 10.45
C VAL A 354 -11.94 13.77 9.58
N SER A 355 -11.29 14.81 9.04
CA SER A 355 -11.98 15.85 8.26
C SER A 355 -11.70 15.78 6.75
N GLY A 356 -10.76 14.95 6.31
CA GLY A 356 -10.25 14.95 4.94
C GLY A 356 -9.49 16.23 4.55
N ALA A 357 -9.38 17.19 5.47
CA ALA A 357 -8.77 18.49 5.21
C ALA A 357 -7.24 18.39 5.23
N ILE A 358 -6.61 19.16 4.34
CA ILE A 358 -5.18 19.41 4.38
C ILE A 358 -4.96 20.59 5.33
N VAL A 359 -4.48 20.32 6.54
CA VAL A 359 -4.18 21.34 7.54
C VAL A 359 -2.76 21.82 7.32
N ARG A 360 -2.60 23.13 7.07
CA ARG A 360 -1.30 23.79 7.01
C ARG A 360 -0.90 24.18 8.43
N ARG A 361 0.13 23.55 8.99
CA ARG A 361 0.78 24.02 10.24
C ARG A 361 1.92 24.96 9.90
N PHE A 362 1.95 26.09 10.59
CA PHE A 362 2.99 27.12 10.52
C PHE A 362 4.07 26.89 11.57
#